data_AF-A0AAW7G209-F1
#
_entry.id   AF-A0AAW7G209-F1
#
_cell.length_a   1.000
_cell.length_b   1.000
_cell.length_c   1.000
_cell.angle_alpha   90.00
_cell.angle_beta   90.00
_cell.angle_gamma   90.00
#
_symmetry.space_group_name_H-M   'P 1'
#
loop_
_entity.id
_entity.type
_entity.pdbx_description
1 polymer ?
#
loop_
_entity_poly.entity_id
_entity_poly.type
_entity_poly.pdbx_seq_one_letter_code
_entity_poly.pdbx_strand_id
1 'polypeptide(L)'
;MTSLFTINCCKSFGCKNLGLASSPDYSWPEYRLGYAALHCRACGSYPPLFNEEQFGGWLSAYLTDFAAQSGHFCPRCYQRETILYGHNPQGSQRVQCRSCKQVWTPKQQPLTTIVPPEQIATVPLIVPFQGACTDQKLYVLLSFDAIRGNILHISSNFTPHLVGDTLRYHWRNNVEPTVIHDDIVERVRQRETLFLRRSQFDEIQYGSAMLKRNANGAVLRPVITAHGHFRILSHLWPEVKTHIIAHECFLRGAAITAWAQQYRDHHASLWFIDEEITSDKCTLPWRLLGKTWQGWWQNQWQIWQQGDTRKMVCLLTEGQVEKGASITLAAGHHFLVWLQQQAEFRDSARYSAHSVFQTIRTLAEQYNTLITQRDLPGGAAAYRAYGSCHM
;
A
#
# COMPACT_ATOMS: atom_id res chain seq x y z
N MET A 1 19.55 -7.99 7.31
CA MET A 1 18.66 -7.44 6.25
C MET A 1 17.46 -8.35 6.07
N THR A 2 16.26 -7.81 6.01
CA THR A 2 15.04 -8.56 5.67
C THR A 2 15.13 -9.03 4.21
N SER A 3 14.91 -10.31 3.94
CA SER A 3 14.86 -10.80 2.55
C SER A 3 13.68 -10.18 1.82
N LEU A 4 13.84 -9.83 0.53
CA LEU A 4 12.76 -9.33 -0.33
C LEU A 4 11.55 -10.28 -0.37
N PHE A 5 11.77 -11.56 -0.12
CA PHE A 5 10.76 -12.61 -0.25
C PHE A 5 10.14 -13.05 1.08
N THR A 6 10.55 -12.47 2.22
CA THR A 6 9.97 -12.82 3.51
C THR A 6 8.50 -12.40 3.58
N ILE A 7 7.60 -13.36 3.88
CA ILE A 7 6.17 -13.12 4.12
C ILE A 7 5.70 -13.72 5.46
N ASN A 8 6.19 -14.93 5.79
CA ASN A 8 5.94 -15.60 7.06
C ASN A 8 7.00 -15.16 8.07
N CYS A 9 6.63 -14.24 8.94
CA CYS A 9 7.48 -13.71 10.00
C CYS A 9 6.61 -13.07 11.08
N CYS A 10 7.21 -12.79 12.25
CA CYS A 10 6.58 -11.96 13.26
C CYS A 10 6.32 -10.55 12.71
N LYS A 11 5.13 -10.01 12.96
CA LYS A 11 4.67 -8.68 12.51
C LYS A 11 4.35 -7.75 13.70
N SER A 12 4.91 -8.08 14.88
CA SER A 12 4.74 -7.32 16.11
C SER A 12 5.88 -6.34 16.30
N PHE A 13 5.57 -5.05 16.35
CA PHE A 13 6.52 -4.02 16.73
C PHE A 13 7.06 -4.28 18.15
N GLY A 14 8.34 -3.95 18.40
CA GLY A 14 9.04 -4.22 19.66
C GLY A 14 9.49 -5.68 19.86
N CYS A 15 9.06 -6.62 19.02
CA CYS A 15 9.54 -8.00 19.09
C CYS A 15 10.92 -8.14 18.43
N LYS A 16 11.86 -8.81 19.11
CA LYS A 16 13.19 -9.15 18.55
C LYS A 16 13.12 -9.94 17.23
N ASN A 17 12.01 -10.64 16.99
CA ASN A 17 11.78 -11.44 15.79
C ASN A 17 11.05 -10.69 14.67
N LEU A 18 10.68 -9.41 14.85
CA LEU A 18 9.95 -8.63 13.85
C LEU A 18 10.61 -8.77 12.47
N GLY A 19 9.88 -9.26 11.47
CA GLY A 19 10.34 -9.39 10.09
C GLY A 19 11.48 -10.40 9.84
N LEU A 20 11.92 -11.17 10.83
CA LEU A 20 12.94 -12.19 10.61
C LEU A 20 12.32 -13.40 9.88
N ALA A 21 13.00 -13.87 8.83
CA ALA A 21 12.57 -15.03 8.04
C ALA A 21 12.65 -16.35 8.85
N SER A 22 13.58 -16.43 9.79
CA SER A 22 13.75 -17.56 10.69
C SER A 22 14.10 -17.08 12.09
N SER A 23 13.67 -17.84 13.10
CA SER A 23 13.98 -17.61 14.51
C SER A 23 13.75 -18.90 15.30
N PRO A 24 14.58 -19.21 16.31
CA PRO A 24 14.34 -20.34 17.20
C PRO A 24 13.09 -20.17 18.07
N ASP A 25 12.50 -18.97 18.16
CA ASP A 25 11.24 -18.75 18.90
C ASP A 25 10.00 -19.08 18.07
N TYR A 26 10.18 -19.41 16.80
CA TYR A 26 9.06 -19.69 15.93
C TYR A 26 8.57 -21.14 16.05
N SER A 27 7.27 -21.30 15.86
CA SER A 27 6.55 -22.56 15.84
C SER A 27 5.51 -22.50 14.73
N TRP A 28 5.51 -23.49 13.83
CA TRP A 28 4.54 -23.58 12.76
C TRP A 28 4.46 -24.99 12.14
N PRO A 29 3.31 -25.36 11.55
CA PRO A 29 2.04 -24.62 11.59
C PRO A 29 1.35 -24.78 12.96
N GLU A 30 0.86 -23.69 13.53
CA GLU A 30 -0.08 -23.72 14.67
C GLU A 30 -1.48 -23.30 14.22
N TYR A 31 -2.52 -23.93 14.78
CA TYR A 31 -3.92 -23.74 14.37
C TYR A 31 -4.82 -23.13 15.46
N ARG A 32 -4.23 -22.50 16.49
CA ARG A 32 -4.96 -21.99 17.66
C ARG A 32 -6.07 -21.00 17.32
N LEU A 33 -5.94 -20.26 16.21
CA LEU A 33 -6.92 -19.27 15.75
C LEU A 33 -7.83 -19.80 14.62
N GLY A 34 -7.84 -21.11 14.36
CA GLY A 34 -8.68 -21.73 13.32
C GLY A 34 -8.10 -21.67 11.90
N TYR A 35 -6.87 -21.17 11.74
CA TYR A 35 -6.12 -21.14 10.48
C TYR A 35 -4.63 -21.44 10.75
N ALA A 36 -3.91 -21.88 9.71
CA ALA A 36 -2.47 -22.13 9.81
C ALA A 36 -1.72 -20.80 10.07
N ALA A 37 -1.03 -20.73 11.20
CA ALA A 37 -0.32 -19.54 11.65
C ALA A 37 1.12 -19.86 12.06
N LEU A 38 1.98 -18.85 11.94
CA LEU A 38 3.29 -18.81 12.58
C LEU A 38 3.08 -18.28 13.99
N HIS A 39 3.42 -19.06 15.00
CA HIS A 39 3.46 -18.60 16.38
C HIS A 39 4.86 -18.11 16.74
N CYS A 40 4.96 -16.86 17.17
CA CYS A 40 6.21 -16.30 17.70
C CYS A 40 6.20 -16.35 19.23
N ARG A 41 6.88 -17.33 19.83
CA ARG A 41 6.93 -17.52 21.29
C ARG A 41 7.51 -16.33 22.05
N ALA A 42 8.33 -15.50 21.41
CA ALA A 42 8.91 -14.32 22.03
C ALA A 42 7.89 -13.22 22.36
N CYS A 43 6.79 -13.13 21.61
CA CYS A 43 5.78 -12.07 21.79
C CYS A 43 4.33 -12.57 21.72
N GLY A 44 4.11 -13.87 21.56
CA GLY A 44 2.79 -14.50 21.46
C GLY A 44 2.00 -14.19 20.19
N SER A 45 2.63 -13.62 19.15
CA SER A 45 1.90 -13.28 17.90
C SER A 45 1.59 -14.52 17.07
N TYR A 46 0.42 -14.53 16.41
CA TYR A 46 -0.02 -15.58 15.48
C TYR A 46 -0.30 -15.04 14.06
N PRO A 47 0.68 -14.44 13.36
CA PRO A 47 0.49 -14.07 11.96
C PRO A 47 0.14 -15.29 11.09
N PRO A 48 -0.78 -15.15 10.14
CA PRO A 48 -1.13 -16.26 9.26
C PRO A 48 0.03 -16.71 8.37
N LEU A 49 0.02 -17.99 8.02
CA LEU A 49 0.96 -18.58 7.07
C LEU A 49 0.46 -18.48 5.64
N PHE A 50 1.40 -18.19 4.74
CA PHE A 50 1.21 -18.23 3.30
C PHE A 50 2.15 -19.25 2.68
N ASN A 51 1.77 -19.79 1.52
CA ASN A 51 2.66 -20.66 0.74
C ASN A 51 3.83 -19.82 0.17
N GLU A 52 5.04 -20.06 0.69
CA GLU A 52 6.23 -19.28 0.34
C GLU A 52 6.70 -19.50 -1.09
N GLU A 53 6.55 -20.72 -1.62
CA GLU A 53 6.95 -21.04 -2.99
C GLU A 53 6.07 -20.29 -3.99
N GLN A 54 4.74 -20.36 -3.80
CA GLN A 54 3.79 -19.64 -4.65
C GLN A 54 3.99 -18.12 -4.53
N PHE A 55 4.23 -17.62 -3.31
CA PHE A 55 4.47 -16.19 -3.09
C PHE A 55 5.78 -15.74 -3.74
N GLY A 56 6.84 -16.52 -3.57
CA GLY A 56 8.15 -16.25 -4.15
C GLY A 56 8.14 -16.27 -5.66
N GLY A 57 7.47 -17.26 -6.27
CA GLY A 57 7.30 -17.34 -7.72
C GLY A 57 6.52 -16.14 -8.28
N TRP A 58 5.40 -15.79 -7.66
CA TRP A 58 4.61 -14.63 -8.06
C TRP A 58 5.37 -13.31 -7.86
N LEU A 59 5.96 -13.09 -6.69
CA LEU A 59 6.68 -11.86 -6.37
C LEU A 59 7.89 -11.68 -7.28
N SER A 60 8.61 -12.75 -7.60
CA SER A 60 9.73 -12.73 -8.55
C SER A 60 9.27 -12.23 -9.93
N ALA A 61 8.18 -12.78 -10.47
CA ALA A 61 7.60 -12.34 -11.74
C ALA A 61 7.17 -10.86 -11.68
N TYR A 62 6.51 -10.48 -10.58
CA TYR A 62 6.03 -9.11 -10.35
C TYR A 62 7.17 -8.09 -10.27
N LEU A 63 8.21 -8.36 -9.49
CA LEU A 63 9.40 -7.50 -9.37
C LEU A 63 10.15 -7.40 -10.71
N THR A 64 10.31 -8.53 -11.41
CA THR A 64 11.00 -8.61 -12.70
C THR A 64 10.29 -7.74 -13.75
N ASP A 65 8.96 -7.86 -13.85
CA ASP A 65 8.16 -7.08 -14.79
C ASP A 65 8.22 -5.57 -14.46
N PHE A 66 8.09 -5.20 -13.18
CA PHE A 66 8.22 -3.81 -12.75
C PHE A 66 9.60 -3.23 -13.11
N ALA A 67 10.69 -3.95 -12.84
CA ALA A 67 12.05 -3.50 -13.15
C ALA A 67 12.31 -3.40 -14.66
N ALA A 68 11.79 -4.34 -15.44
CA ALA A 68 11.88 -4.32 -16.90
C ALA A 68 11.11 -3.13 -17.50
N GLN A 69 10.00 -2.72 -16.88
CA GLN A 69 9.22 -1.56 -17.32
C GLN A 69 9.86 -0.23 -16.92
N SER A 70 10.22 -0.07 -15.65
CA SER A 70 10.65 1.21 -15.06
C SER A 70 12.15 1.50 -15.17
N GLY A 71 12.98 0.46 -15.20
CA GLY A 71 14.44 0.61 -15.16
C GLY A 71 15.02 1.00 -13.80
N HIS A 72 14.23 1.06 -12.73
CA HIS A 72 14.70 1.50 -11.40
C HIS A 72 15.65 0.52 -10.70
N PHE A 73 15.58 -0.77 -11.05
CA PHE A 73 16.48 -1.80 -10.54
C PHE A 73 16.60 -2.95 -11.54
N CYS A 74 17.56 -3.85 -11.31
CA CYS A 74 17.82 -4.96 -12.20
C CYS A 74 16.67 -5.98 -12.20
N PRO A 75 16.11 -6.35 -13.36
CA PRO A 75 15.05 -7.36 -13.43
C PRO A 75 15.53 -8.77 -13.09
N ARG A 76 16.85 -9.02 -13.06
CA ARG A 76 17.41 -10.35 -12.80
C ARG A 76 17.84 -10.57 -11.35
N CYS A 77 18.56 -9.61 -10.78
CA CYS A 77 19.13 -9.75 -9.43
C CYS A 77 18.58 -8.73 -8.43
N TYR A 78 17.66 -7.87 -8.86
CA TYR A 78 17.04 -6.83 -8.05
C TYR A 78 18.03 -5.85 -7.41
N GLN A 79 19.24 -5.70 -7.97
CA GLN A 79 20.17 -4.65 -7.53
C GLN A 79 19.81 -3.32 -8.18
N ARG A 80 19.84 -2.24 -7.39
CA ARG A 80 19.45 -0.88 -7.81
C ARG A 80 20.51 -0.17 -8.65
N GLU A 81 21.78 -0.55 -8.48
CA GLU A 81 22.86 0.12 -9.19
C GLU A 81 22.91 -0.27 -10.66
N THR A 82 22.65 0.72 -11.52
CA THR A 82 22.67 0.59 -12.97
C THR A 82 23.57 1.65 -13.60
N ILE A 83 23.96 1.41 -14.85
CA ILE A 83 24.65 2.38 -15.72
C ILE A 83 23.93 2.48 -17.06
N LEU A 84 24.05 3.62 -17.72
CA LEU A 84 23.67 3.75 -19.13
C LEU A 84 24.59 2.88 -19.98
N TYR A 85 24.02 2.08 -20.89
CA TYR A 85 24.75 1.06 -21.66
C TYR A 85 24.35 1.10 -23.14
N GLY A 86 24.76 2.15 -23.85
CA GLY A 86 24.45 2.33 -25.28
C GLY A 86 22.95 2.38 -25.57
N HIS A 87 22.59 2.10 -26.82
CA HIS A 87 21.20 2.15 -27.30
C HIS A 87 20.81 0.82 -27.98
N ASN A 88 19.52 0.53 -28.05
CA ASN A 88 19.01 -0.55 -28.90
C ASN A 88 19.00 -0.09 -30.39
N PRO A 89 18.73 -1.00 -31.36
CA PRO A 89 18.66 -0.63 -32.77
C PRO A 89 17.60 0.44 -33.11
N GLN A 90 16.60 0.65 -32.25
CA GLN A 90 15.56 1.67 -32.38
C GLN A 90 15.97 3.01 -31.73
N GLY A 91 17.20 3.12 -31.21
CA GLY A 91 17.71 4.32 -30.56
C GLY A 91 17.27 4.52 -29.10
N SER A 92 16.59 3.55 -28.47
CA SER A 92 16.18 3.66 -27.07
C SER A 92 17.34 3.35 -26.11
N GLN A 93 17.44 4.13 -25.03
CA GLN A 93 18.48 4.00 -24.02
C GLN A 93 18.44 2.61 -23.34
N ARG A 94 19.57 1.91 -23.35
CA ARG A 94 19.76 0.66 -22.60
C ARG A 94 20.40 0.96 -21.25
N VAL A 95 20.12 0.12 -20.26
CA VAL A 95 20.78 0.14 -18.96
C VAL A 95 21.41 -1.21 -18.66
N GLN A 96 22.48 -1.21 -17.88
CA GLN A 96 23.16 -2.41 -17.42
C GLN A 96 23.26 -2.42 -15.89
N CYS A 97 22.98 -3.56 -15.27
CA CYS A 97 23.20 -3.75 -13.84
C CYS A 97 24.69 -3.80 -13.52
N ARG A 98 25.15 -3.04 -12.51
CA ARG A 98 26.55 -3.07 -12.07
C ARG A 98 26.97 -4.41 -11.48
N SER A 99 26.04 -5.07 -10.78
CA SER A 99 26.27 -6.34 -10.09
C SER A 99 26.30 -7.53 -11.06
N CYS A 100 25.17 -7.87 -11.70
CA CYS A 100 25.07 -9.08 -12.52
C CYS A 100 25.30 -8.87 -14.03
N LYS A 101 25.61 -7.63 -14.47
CA LYS A 101 25.84 -7.24 -15.87
C LYS A 101 24.67 -7.47 -16.83
N GLN A 102 23.48 -7.80 -16.33
CA GLN A 102 22.26 -7.87 -17.14
C GLN A 102 22.02 -6.53 -17.84
N VAL A 103 21.83 -6.57 -19.16
CA VAL A 103 21.45 -5.43 -19.98
C VAL A 103 19.96 -5.52 -20.32
N TRP A 104 19.24 -4.39 -20.27
CA TRP A 104 17.86 -4.30 -20.75
C TRP A 104 17.53 -2.89 -21.22
N THR A 105 16.41 -2.75 -21.92
CA THR A 105 15.84 -1.45 -22.33
C THR A 105 14.55 -1.25 -21.53
N PRO A 106 14.50 -0.29 -20.57
CA PRO A 106 13.26 0.06 -19.88
C PRO A 106 12.19 0.52 -20.87
N LYS A 107 10.94 0.07 -20.68
CA LYS A 107 9.82 0.44 -21.55
C LYS A 107 9.34 1.86 -21.31
N GLN A 108 9.40 2.30 -20.06
CA GLN A 108 9.18 3.69 -19.67
C GLN A 108 10.57 4.33 -19.59
N GLN A 109 10.77 5.46 -20.27
CA GLN A 109 12.00 6.21 -20.08
C GLN A 109 12.05 6.64 -18.61
N PRO A 110 13.18 6.47 -17.90
CA PRO A 110 13.30 6.94 -16.53
C PRO A 110 13.11 8.47 -16.54
N LEU A 111 11.89 8.90 -16.21
CA LEU A 111 11.59 10.30 -16.01
C LEU A 111 12.29 10.71 -14.72
N THR A 112 13.33 11.51 -14.88
CA THR A 112 13.95 12.35 -13.85
C THR A 112 14.48 11.63 -12.60
N THR A 113 15.38 12.30 -11.90
CA THR A 113 15.83 11.88 -10.57
C THR A 113 14.62 11.97 -9.64
N ILE A 114 14.01 10.84 -9.28
CA ILE A 114 12.92 10.84 -8.30
C ILE A 114 13.53 11.24 -6.95
N VAL A 115 13.12 12.40 -6.44
CA VAL A 115 13.47 12.80 -5.08
C VAL A 115 12.84 11.79 -4.13
N PRO A 116 13.62 11.11 -3.26
CA PRO A 116 13.05 10.16 -2.32
C PRO A 116 11.94 10.80 -1.47
N PRO A 117 10.82 10.09 -1.24
CA PRO A 117 9.77 10.57 -0.36
C PRO A 117 10.24 10.47 1.09
N GLU A 118 9.87 11.44 1.92
CA GLU A 118 10.08 11.36 3.37
C GLU A 118 8.96 10.59 4.06
N GLN A 119 7.76 10.67 3.49
CA GLN A 119 6.54 10.09 4.01
C GLN A 119 5.75 9.44 2.88
N ILE A 120 5.32 8.20 3.09
CA ILE A 120 4.46 7.47 2.14
C ILE A 120 3.07 7.35 2.74
N ALA A 121 2.06 7.82 2.01
CA ALA A 121 0.66 7.60 2.33
C ALA A 121 0.08 6.52 1.40
N THR A 122 -0.58 5.50 1.95
CA THR A 122 -1.17 4.41 1.17
C THR A 122 -2.66 4.27 1.46
N VAL A 123 -3.47 4.33 0.41
CA VAL A 123 -4.93 4.15 0.48
C VAL A 123 -5.38 3.05 -0.46
N PRO A 124 -6.42 2.29 -0.07
CA PRO A 124 -7.08 1.37 -0.97
C PRO A 124 -8.17 2.08 -1.79
N LEU A 125 -8.43 1.55 -2.97
CA LEU A 125 -9.54 1.92 -3.83
C LEU A 125 -10.20 0.64 -4.34
N ILE A 126 -11.53 0.57 -4.24
CA ILE A 126 -12.30 -0.54 -4.81
C ILE A 126 -13.00 -0.02 -6.06
N VAL A 127 -12.76 -0.66 -7.21
CA VAL A 127 -13.32 -0.23 -8.50
C VAL A 127 -14.10 -1.36 -9.17
N PRO A 128 -15.23 -1.07 -9.84
CA PRO A 128 -15.95 -2.08 -10.60
C PRO A 128 -15.20 -2.49 -11.88
N PHE A 129 -15.44 -3.71 -12.35
CA PHE A 129 -15.01 -4.17 -13.67
C PHE A 129 -16.01 -5.17 -14.27
N GLN A 130 -15.92 -5.40 -15.57
CA GLN A 130 -16.73 -6.39 -16.28
C GLN A 130 -16.10 -7.79 -16.18
N GLY A 131 -16.53 -8.57 -15.18
CA GLY A 131 -16.08 -9.94 -14.96
C GLY A 131 -17.10 -11.01 -15.38
N ALA A 132 -17.18 -12.09 -14.61
CA ALA A 132 -18.05 -13.24 -14.91
C ALA A 132 -19.55 -12.94 -14.77
N CYS A 133 -19.92 -12.10 -13.81
CA CYS A 133 -21.28 -11.61 -13.58
C CYS A 133 -21.25 -10.10 -13.28
N THR A 134 -22.38 -9.51 -12.90
CA THR A 134 -22.44 -8.09 -12.50
C THR A 134 -21.69 -7.85 -11.18
N ASP A 135 -21.38 -6.58 -10.89
CA ASP A 135 -20.84 -6.13 -9.60
C ASP A 135 -19.49 -6.74 -9.18
N GLN A 136 -18.65 -7.07 -10.17
CA GLN A 136 -17.29 -7.50 -9.92
C GLN A 136 -16.42 -6.33 -9.55
N LYS A 137 -15.58 -6.52 -8.53
CA LYS A 137 -14.79 -5.47 -7.92
C LYS A 137 -13.32 -5.84 -7.93
N LEU A 138 -12.51 -4.83 -8.12
CA LEU A 138 -11.06 -4.90 -8.10
C LEU A 138 -10.53 -4.11 -6.92
N TYR A 139 -9.57 -4.68 -6.20
CA TYR A 139 -8.92 -4.01 -5.08
C TYR A 139 -7.60 -3.39 -5.57
N VAL A 140 -7.49 -2.08 -5.45
CA VAL A 140 -6.34 -1.29 -5.91
C VAL A 140 -5.68 -0.63 -4.70
N LEU A 141 -4.36 -0.63 -4.67
CA LEU A 141 -3.54 0.08 -3.70
C LEU A 141 -2.81 1.22 -4.39
N LEU A 142 -2.91 2.40 -3.78
CA LEU A 142 -2.31 3.63 -4.25
C LEU A 142 -1.39 4.16 -3.16
N SER A 143 -0.10 4.35 -3.49
CA SER A 143 0.85 4.98 -2.59
C SER A 143 1.35 6.30 -3.15
N PHE A 144 1.46 7.29 -2.27
CA PHE A 144 1.77 8.67 -2.59
C PHE A 144 2.94 9.18 -1.76
N ASP A 145 3.69 10.13 -2.29
CA ASP A 145 4.48 11.05 -1.49
C ASP A 145 3.48 11.93 -0.73
N ALA A 146 3.38 11.73 0.58
CA ALA A 146 2.35 12.39 1.37
C ALA A 146 2.51 13.92 1.40
N ILE A 147 3.71 14.44 1.12
CA ILE A 147 4.02 15.87 1.12
C ILE A 147 3.82 16.46 -0.28
N ARG A 148 4.34 15.79 -1.32
CA ARG A 148 4.36 16.33 -2.69
C ARG A 148 3.10 15.98 -3.50
N GLY A 149 2.35 14.98 -3.06
CA GLY A 149 1.13 14.51 -3.72
C GLY A 149 1.39 13.58 -4.91
N ASN A 150 2.64 13.37 -5.33
CA ASN A 150 2.97 12.45 -6.42
C ASN A 150 2.58 11.02 -6.05
N ILE A 151 2.02 10.30 -7.02
CA ILE A 151 1.79 8.87 -6.93
C ILE A 151 3.13 8.17 -7.12
N LEU A 152 3.53 7.41 -6.11
CA LEU A 152 4.79 6.67 -6.08
C LEU A 152 4.65 5.27 -6.67
N HIS A 153 3.53 4.60 -6.40
CA HIS A 153 3.28 3.25 -6.89
C HIS A 153 1.78 2.93 -6.87
N ILE A 154 1.34 2.12 -7.84
CA ILE A 154 -0.01 1.57 -7.88
C ILE A 154 0.08 0.06 -8.06
N SER A 155 -0.76 -0.68 -7.35
CA SER A 155 -0.95 -2.11 -7.57
C SER A 155 -2.42 -2.46 -7.56
N SER A 156 -2.77 -3.53 -8.26
CA SER A 156 -4.08 -4.13 -8.19
C SER A 156 -3.95 -5.58 -7.76
N ASN A 157 -4.99 -6.11 -7.14
CA ASN A 157 -5.05 -7.54 -6.86
C ASN A 157 -5.34 -8.39 -8.09
N PHE A 158 -5.65 -7.78 -9.25
CA PHE A 158 -5.50 -8.47 -10.53
C PHE A 158 -4.02 -8.57 -10.91
N THR A 159 -3.58 -9.77 -11.30
CA THR A 159 -2.23 -10.01 -11.80
C THR A 159 -2.26 -10.79 -13.12
N PRO A 160 -1.46 -10.40 -14.12
CA PRO A 160 -1.29 -11.19 -15.34
C PRO A 160 -0.32 -12.37 -15.14
N HIS A 161 0.39 -12.42 -14.01
CA HIS A 161 1.37 -13.46 -13.72
C HIS A 161 0.70 -14.73 -13.22
N LEU A 162 1.37 -15.87 -13.43
CA LEU A 162 0.94 -17.13 -12.85
C LEU A 162 0.94 -17.03 -11.33
N VAL A 163 -0.13 -17.55 -10.73
CA VAL A 163 -0.29 -17.62 -9.28
C VAL A 163 -0.89 -18.97 -8.90
N GLY A 164 -0.32 -19.58 -7.87
CA GLY A 164 -0.88 -20.78 -7.27
C GLY A 164 -2.18 -20.49 -6.51
N ASP A 165 -3.01 -21.52 -6.36
CA ASP A 165 -4.40 -21.36 -5.89
C ASP A 165 -4.51 -20.82 -4.47
N THR A 166 -3.52 -21.06 -3.60
CA THR A 166 -3.58 -20.63 -2.19
C THR A 166 -3.47 -19.11 -2.00
N LEU A 167 -2.99 -18.40 -3.02
CA LEU A 167 -2.86 -16.95 -3.02
C LEU A 167 -4.05 -16.25 -3.69
N ARG A 168 -4.96 -17.01 -4.32
CA ARG A 168 -6.11 -16.48 -5.03
C ARG A 168 -7.17 -16.00 -4.06
N TYR A 169 -7.84 -14.91 -4.44
CA TYR A 169 -8.97 -14.41 -3.71
C TYR A 169 -10.21 -15.27 -3.99
N HIS A 170 -10.86 -15.70 -2.91
CA HIS A 170 -12.11 -16.42 -2.96
C HIS A 170 -13.16 -15.63 -2.20
N TRP A 171 -14.19 -15.18 -2.93
CA TRP A 171 -15.33 -14.52 -2.34
C TRP A 171 -16.23 -15.57 -1.68
N ARG A 172 -16.57 -15.37 -0.41
CA ARG A 172 -17.36 -16.31 0.40
C ARG A 172 -18.84 -15.94 0.48
N ASN A 173 -19.37 -15.22 -0.51
CA ASN A 173 -20.74 -14.69 -0.53
C ASN A 173 -21.10 -13.82 0.69
N ASN A 174 -20.09 -13.25 1.35
CA ASN A 174 -20.24 -12.29 2.41
C ASN A 174 -19.53 -11.01 1.97
N VAL A 175 -20.14 -9.86 2.17
CA VAL A 175 -19.50 -8.56 1.93
C VAL A 175 -19.39 -7.89 3.29
N GLU A 176 -18.17 -7.48 3.65
CA GLU A 176 -18.01 -6.70 4.87
C GLU A 176 -18.85 -5.42 4.77
N PRO A 177 -19.66 -5.10 5.78
CA PRO A 177 -20.52 -3.93 5.73
C PRO A 177 -19.65 -2.68 5.58
N THR A 178 -20.05 -1.78 4.69
CA THR A 178 -19.38 -0.49 4.57
C THR A 178 -19.51 0.24 5.90
N VAL A 179 -18.37 0.61 6.49
CA VAL A 179 -18.33 1.44 7.69
C VAL A 179 -18.72 2.87 7.28
N ILE A 180 -19.98 3.22 7.45
CA ILE A 180 -20.52 4.57 7.21
C ILE A 180 -21.09 5.04 8.54
N HIS A 181 -20.47 6.06 9.11
CA HIS A 181 -20.96 6.74 10.30
C HIS A 181 -20.44 8.18 10.28
N ASP A 182 -21.25 9.15 10.69
CA ASP A 182 -20.86 10.57 10.66
C ASP A 182 -19.84 10.92 11.76
N ASP A 183 -19.84 10.15 12.86
CA ASP A 183 -18.80 10.24 13.89
C ASP A 183 -17.60 9.33 13.56
N ILE A 184 -16.44 9.95 13.33
CA ILE A 184 -15.14 9.29 13.14
C ILE A 184 -14.76 8.31 14.25
N VAL A 185 -15.12 8.58 15.51
CA VAL A 185 -14.78 7.70 16.64
C VAL A 185 -15.50 6.37 16.50
N GLU A 186 -16.76 6.42 16.11
CA GLU A 186 -17.58 5.24 15.88
C GLU A 186 -17.16 4.51 14.60
N ARG A 187 -16.74 5.21 13.52
CA ARG A 187 -16.16 4.55 12.35
C ARG A 187 -14.92 3.73 12.69
N VAL A 188 -13.97 4.31 13.43
CA VAL A 188 -12.76 3.59 13.88
C VAL A 188 -13.15 2.37 14.73
N ARG A 189 -14.10 2.53 15.67
CA ARG A 189 -14.58 1.43 16.51
C ARG A 189 -15.23 0.30 15.71
N GLN A 190 -16.09 0.64 14.75
CA GLN A 190 -16.75 -0.33 13.88
C GLN A 190 -15.73 -1.07 13.03
N ARG A 191 -14.72 -0.37 12.48
CA ARG A 191 -13.65 -0.97 11.70
C ARG A 191 -12.83 -1.97 12.53
N GLU A 192 -12.45 -1.64 13.76
CA GLU A 192 -11.78 -2.58 14.67
C GLU A 192 -12.64 -3.81 14.97
N THR A 193 -13.95 -3.62 15.16
CA THR A 193 -14.89 -4.71 15.38
C THR A 193 -14.98 -5.63 14.17
N LEU A 194 -14.94 -5.08 12.95
CA LEU A 194 -14.93 -5.86 11.71
C LEU A 194 -13.69 -6.73 11.59
N PHE A 195 -12.50 -6.21 11.94
CA PHE A 195 -11.27 -7.02 11.91
C PHE A 195 -11.38 -8.28 12.76
N LEU A 196 -12.01 -8.19 13.94
CA LEU A 196 -12.21 -9.31 14.86
C LEU A 196 -13.28 -10.30 14.39
N ARG A 197 -14.18 -9.90 13.50
CA ARG A 197 -15.20 -10.77 12.92
C ARG A 197 -14.69 -11.60 11.74
N ARG A 198 -13.54 -11.27 11.18
CA ARG A 198 -12.94 -12.05 10.08
C ARG A 198 -12.46 -13.40 10.60
N SER A 199 -12.58 -14.43 9.77
CA SER A 199 -12.00 -15.77 10.01
C SER A 199 -10.48 -15.71 10.18
N GLN A 200 -9.85 -14.82 9.43
CA GLN A 200 -8.43 -14.52 9.47
C GLN A 200 -8.27 -13.02 9.28
N PHE A 201 -7.45 -12.35 10.10
CA PHE A 201 -7.35 -10.88 10.10
C PHE A 201 -7.10 -10.29 8.70
N ASP A 202 -6.32 -10.98 7.89
CA ASP A 202 -5.93 -10.53 6.54
C ASP A 202 -6.88 -10.96 5.40
N GLU A 203 -7.97 -11.66 5.71
CA GLU A 203 -8.94 -12.17 4.75
C GLU A 203 -10.12 -11.20 4.61
N ILE A 204 -9.85 -10.03 4.02
CA ILE A 204 -10.90 -9.06 3.70
C ILE A 204 -11.87 -9.61 2.64
N GLN A 205 -13.18 -9.41 2.83
CA GLN A 205 -14.22 -9.74 1.84
C GLN A 205 -14.82 -8.45 1.25
N TYR A 206 -14.18 -7.91 0.21
CA TYR A 206 -14.54 -6.62 -0.40
C TYR A 206 -15.61 -6.71 -1.52
N GLY A 207 -16.06 -7.93 -1.83
CA GLY A 207 -17.03 -8.23 -2.88
C GLY A 207 -16.57 -9.33 -3.84
N SER A 208 -17.41 -9.67 -4.82
CA SER A 208 -17.06 -10.64 -5.86
C SER A 208 -15.99 -10.06 -6.80
N ALA A 209 -15.08 -10.90 -7.28
CA ALA A 209 -13.98 -10.51 -8.18
C ALA A 209 -13.65 -11.60 -9.21
N MET A 210 -14.68 -12.30 -9.67
CA MET A 210 -14.58 -13.36 -10.67
C MET A 210 -14.30 -12.79 -12.05
N LEU A 211 -13.19 -13.21 -12.65
CA LEU A 211 -12.84 -12.89 -14.03
C LEU A 211 -13.72 -13.69 -15.02
N LYS A 212 -13.83 -13.23 -16.27
CA LYS A 212 -14.48 -14.01 -17.34
C LYS A 212 -13.77 -15.35 -17.56
N ARG A 213 -14.49 -16.37 -18.04
CA ARG A 213 -14.00 -17.76 -18.21
C ARG A 213 -12.64 -17.88 -18.94
N ASN A 214 -12.39 -17.02 -19.93
CA ASN A 214 -11.17 -17.03 -20.75
C ASN A 214 -10.27 -15.81 -20.48
N ALA A 215 -10.42 -15.15 -19.33
CA ALA A 215 -9.55 -14.05 -18.96
C ALA A 215 -8.15 -14.57 -18.64
N ASN A 216 -7.13 -13.88 -19.16
CA ASN A 216 -5.74 -14.15 -18.81
C ASN A 216 -5.40 -13.43 -17.50
N GLY A 217 -4.88 -14.18 -16.53
CA GLY A 217 -4.49 -13.69 -15.22
C GLY A 217 -5.36 -14.23 -14.08
N ALA A 218 -5.16 -13.69 -12.89
CA ALA A 218 -5.83 -14.12 -11.67
C ALA A 218 -6.08 -12.95 -10.73
N VAL A 219 -6.97 -13.14 -9.76
CA VAL A 219 -7.22 -12.20 -8.68
C VAL A 219 -6.61 -12.75 -7.39
N LEU A 220 -5.64 -12.02 -6.85
CA LEU A 220 -4.93 -12.29 -5.61
C LEU A 220 -5.77 -11.89 -4.40
N ARG A 221 -5.49 -12.53 -3.27
CA ARG A 221 -5.88 -12.00 -1.97
C ARG A 221 -5.28 -10.59 -1.80
N PRO A 222 -6.05 -9.59 -1.33
CA PRO A 222 -5.53 -8.24 -1.13
C PRO A 222 -4.28 -8.17 -0.24
N VAL A 223 -4.15 -9.04 0.77
CA VAL A 223 -2.93 -9.13 1.59
C VAL A 223 -1.67 -9.50 0.79
N ILE A 224 -1.78 -10.40 -0.18
CA ILE A 224 -0.65 -10.78 -1.05
C ILE A 224 -0.24 -9.59 -1.93
N THR A 225 -1.24 -8.88 -2.44
CA THR A 225 -1.04 -7.65 -3.22
C THR A 225 -0.36 -6.58 -2.38
N ALA A 226 -0.79 -6.39 -1.13
CA ALA A 226 -0.18 -5.43 -0.20
C ALA A 226 1.29 -5.75 0.09
N HIS A 227 1.62 -7.03 0.31
CA HIS A 227 3.00 -7.45 0.48
C HIS A 227 3.84 -7.16 -0.76
N GLY A 228 3.38 -7.48 -1.98
CA GLY A 228 4.10 -7.12 -3.21
C GLY A 228 4.23 -5.61 -3.43
N HIS A 229 3.16 -4.85 -3.16
CA HIS A 229 3.12 -3.39 -3.26
C HIS A 229 4.18 -2.74 -2.37
N PHE A 230 4.22 -3.09 -1.09
CA PHE A 230 5.21 -2.54 -0.17
C PHE A 230 6.63 -3.09 -0.40
N ARG A 231 6.79 -4.26 -1.02
CA ARG A 231 8.12 -4.73 -1.45
C ARG A 231 8.72 -3.88 -2.55
N ILE A 232 7.93 -3.44 -3.54
CA ILE A 232 8.39 -2.46 -4.53
C ILE A 232 8.80 -1.16 -3.83
N LEU A 233 7.91 -0.60 -3.00
CA LEU A 233 8.16 0.67 -2.32
C LEU A 233 9.39 0.64 -1.41
N SER A 234 9.52 -0.39 -0.57
CA SER A 234 10.68 -0.54 0.32
C SER A 234 11.97 -0.82 -0.43
N HIS A 235 11.90 -1.46 -1.59
CA HIS A 235 13.07 -1.65 -2.43
C HIS A 235 13.53 -0.33 -3.06
N LEU A 236 12.60 0.47 -3.58
CA LEU A 236 12.90 1.79 -4.14
C LEU A 236 13.39 2.77 -3.06
N TRP A 237 12.68 2.84 -1.94
CA TRP A 237 12.90 3.81 -0.86
C TRP A 237 13.00 3.13 0.51
N PRO A 238 14.14 2.48 0.82
CA PRO A 238 14.33 1.75 2.07
C PRO A 238 14.48 2.64 3.31
N GLU A 239 14.76 3.93 3.12
CA GLU A 239 15.05 4.91 4.18
C GLU A 239 13.85 5.81 4.54
N VAL A 240 12.64 5.48 4.03
CA VAL A 240 11.42 6.23 4.35
C VAL A 240 11.14 6.13 5.85
N LYS A 241 10.86 7.28 6.47
CA LYS A 241 10.74 7.39 7.93
C LYS A 241 9.29 7.36 8.42
N THR A 242 8.33 7.73 7.59
CA THR A 242 6.91 7.79 8.00
C THR A 242 6.05 7.06 6.99
N HIS A 243 5.31 6.08 7.49
CA HIS A 243 4.36 5.30 6.71
C HIS A 243 2.97 5.58 7.26
N ILE A 244 2.08 6.09 6.42
CA ILE A 244 0.71 6.45 6.75
C ILE A 244 -0.17 5.52 5.94
N ILE A 245 -0.98 4.71 6.62
CA ILE A 245 -1.84 3.72 5.96
C ILE A 245 -3.28 3.93 6.39
N ALA A 246 -4.20 3.75 5.45
CA ALA A 246 -5.61 3.63 5.76
C ALA A 246 -5.83 2.54 6.84
N HIS A 247 -6.88 2.70 7.65
CA HIS A 247 -7.19 1.78 8.75
C HIS A 247 -7.62 0.39 8.25
N GLU A 248 -6.62 -0.45 7.97
CA GLU A 248 -6.74 -1.83 7.52
C GLU A 248 -5.56 -2.67 8.06
N CYS A 249 -5.88 -3.72 8.80
CA CYS A 249 -4.91 -4.49 9.57
C CYS A 249 -3.87 -5.24 8.71
N PHE A 250 -4.24 -5.70 7.50
CA PHE A 250 -3.27 -6.37 6.62
C PHE A 250 -2.29 -5.38 5.98
N LEU A 251 -2.68 -4.11 5.79
CA LEU A 251 -1.75 -3.07 5.35
C LEU A 251 -0.67 -2.82 6.41
N ARG A 252 -1.06 -2.79 7.69
CA ARG A 252 -0.10 -2.73 8.81
C ARG A 252 0.88 -3.90 8.74
N GLY A 253 0.37 -5.12 8.60
CA GLY A 253 1.21 -6.32 8.51
C GLY A 253 2.18 -6.29 7.33
N ALA A 254 1.74 -5.83 6.17
CA ALA A 254 2.57 -5.76 4.98
C ALA A 254 3.63 -4.65 5.04
N ALA A 255 3.26 -3.44 5.49
CA ALA A 255 4.19 -2.32 5.67
C ALA A 255 5.26 -2.64 6.72
N ILE A 256 4.87 -3.15 7.90
CA ILE A 256 5.84 -3.45 8.97
C ILE A 256 6.82 -4.55 8.56
N THR A 257 6.40 -5.49 7.72
CA THR A 257 7.25 -6.54 7.16
C THR A 257 8.21 -6.01 6.09
N ALA A 258 7.76 -5.04 5.30
CA ALA A 258 8.55 -4.43 4.22
C ALA A 258 9.76 -3.66 4.77
N TRP A 259 9.54 -2.78 5.75
CA TRP A 259 10.59 -1.97 6.40
C TRP A 259 11.01 -2.50 7.78
N ALA A 260 10.92 -3.81 8.02
CA ALA A 260 11.14 -4.39 9.35
C ALA A 260 12.45 -3.97 10.03
N GLN A 261 13.54 -3.80 9.27
CA GLN A 261 14.81 -3.30 9.82
C GLN A 261 14.68 -1.89 10.38
N GLN A 262 14.07 -0.96 9.64
CA GLN A 262 13.87 0.43 10.08
C GLN A 262 13.01 0.51 11.35
N TYR A 263 12.03 -0.38 11.49
CA TYR A 263 11.21 -0.45 12.70
C TYR A 263 11.96 -1.05 13.89
N ARG A 264 12.80 -2.08 13.68
CA ARG A 264 13.66 -2.63 14.75
C ARG A 264 14.69 -1.62 15.23
N ASP A 265 15.19 -0.78 14.32
CA ASP A 265 16.19 0.25 14.63
C ASP A 265 15.53 1.56 15.13
N HIS A 266 14.20 1.59 15.30
CA HIS A 266 13.44 2.77 15.72
C HIS A 266 13.62 4.00 14.81
N HIS A 267 13.92 3.78 13.53
CA HIS A 267 14.14 4.82 12.52
C HIS A 267 12.89 5.15 11.68
N ALA A 268 11.84 4.32 11.77
CA ALA A 268 10.59 4.53 11.05
C ALA A 268 9.36 4.50 11.98
N SER A 269 8.33 5.24 11.57
CA SER A 269 7.02 5.27 12.20
C SER A 269 5.94 4.73 11.26
N LEU A 270 4.93 4.08 11.83
CA LEU A 270 3.76 3.57 11.12
C LEU A 270 2.49 4.12 11.76
N TRP A 271 1.60 4.68 10.96
CA TRP A 271 0.39 5.33 11.41
C TRP A 271 -0.83 4.73 10.73
N PHE A 272 -1.86 4.41 11.52
CA PHE A 272 -3.22 4.37 11.00
C PHE A 272 -3.82 5.76 11.00
N ILE A 273 -4.75 5.96 10.07
CA ILE A 273 -5.55 7.17 9.99
C ILE A 273 -6.93 6.90 9.40
N ASP A 274 -7.91 7.63 9.92
CA ASP A 274 -9.22 7.87 9.32
C ASP A 274 -9.41 9.41 9.29
N GLU A 275 -10.01 9.96 8.22
CA GLU A 275 -10.20 11.42 8.08
C GLU A 275 -11.58 11.73 7.50
N GLU A 276 -12.18 12.81 8.01
CA GLU A 276 -13.32 13.52 7.41
C GLU A 276 -12.80 14.84 6.86
N ILE A 277 -12.55 14.88 5.56
CA ILE A 277 -12.16 16.12 4.88
C ILE A 277 -13.38 16.73 4.20
N THR A 278 -13.92 17.78 4.83
CA THR A 278 -15.03 18.58 4.31
C THR A 278 -14.55 19.80 3.52
N SER A 279 -13.34 20.33 3.81
CA SER A 279 -12.74 21.45 3.08
C SER A 279 -11.21 21.50 3.24
N ASP A 280 -10.48 21.47 2.12
CA ASP A 280 -9.02 21.64 2.07
C ASP A 280 -8.57 23.09 2.20
N LYS A 281 -9.51 24.04 2.36
CA LYS A 281 -9.22 25.48 2.41
C LYS A 281 -9.03 26.01 3.83
N CYS A 282 -9.25 25.20 4.86
CA CYS A 282 -9.10 25.65 6.24
C CYS A 282 -7.60 25.79 6.57
N THR A 283 -7.19 26.99 7.00
CA THR A 283 -5.80 27.30 7.39
C THR A 283 -5.58 27.33 8.89
N LEU A 284 -6.62 27.05 9.70
CA LEU A 284 -6.51 27.00 11.15
C LEU A 284 -5.51 25.90 11.58
N PRO A 285 -4.82 26.03 12.72
CA PRO A 285 -3.99 24.95 13.21
C PRO A 285 -4.83 23.75 13.66
N TRP A 286 -4.30 22.55 13.52
CA TRP A 286 -4.90 21.34 14.07
C TRP A 286 -4.90 21.40 15.60
N ARG A 287 -6.07 21.20 16.21
CA ARG A 287 -6.24 21.11 17.66
C ARG A 287 -6.48 19.67 18.08
N LEU A 288 -5.68 19.18 19.03
CA LEU A 288 -5.92 17.91 19.70
C LEU A 288 -7.16 18.05 20.61
N LEU A 289 -8.21 17.29 20.32
CA LEU A 289 -9.42 17.26 21.13
C LEU A 289 -9.35 16.24 22.27
N GLY A 290 -8.65 15.13 22.04
CA GLY A 290 -8.55 14.07 23.04
C GLY A 290 -7.92 12.80 22.49
N LYS A 291 -7.94 11.76 23.31
CA LYS A 291 -7.43 10.43 22.99
C LYS A 291 -8.46 9.37 23.34
N THR A 292 -8.52 8.31 22.54
CA THR A 292 -9.33 7.12 22.81
C THR A 292 -8.50 5.87 22.65
N TRP A 293 -8.93 4.77 23.26
CA TRP A 293 -8.30 3.46 23.11
C TRP A 293 -9.27 2.55 22.35
N GLN A 294 -8.83 2.00 21.22
CA GLN A 294 -9.71 1.26 20.31
C GLN A 294 -9.10 -0.09 19.94
N GLY A 295 -10.01 -1.03 19.64
CA GLY A 295 -9.67 -2.35 19.13
C GLY A 295 -9.08 -3.30 20.17
N TRP A 296 -8.82 -4.54 19.72
CA TRP A 296 -8.30 -5.61 20.57
C TRP A 296 -6.93 -5.29 21.16
N TRP A 297 -6.08 -4.64 20.36
CA TRP A 297 -4.73 -4.25 20.76
C TRP A 297 -4.70 -3.06 21.72
N GLN A 298 -5.85 -2.45 22.02
CA GLN A 298 -5.94 -1.20 22.76
C GLN A 298 -4.94 -0.20 22.17
N ASN A 299 -5.10 0.13 20.89
CA ASN A 299 -4.24 1.14 20.29
C ASN A 299 -4.75 2.53 20.70
N GLN A 300 -3.84 3.45 21.04
CA GLN A 300 -4.20 4.82 21.40
C GLN A 300 -4.41 5.67 20.14
N TRP A 301 -5.64 6.09 19.91
CA TRP A 301 -6.02 7.01 18.84
C TRP A 301 -6.12 8.44 19.36
N GLN A 302 -5.62 9.38 18.57
CA GLN A 302 -5.71 10.82 18.82
C GLN A 302 -6.79 11.42 17.93
N ILE A 303 -7.61 12.30 18.48
CA ILE A 303 -8.68 13.00 17.76
C ILE A 303 -8.22 14.44 17.51
N TRP A 304 -8.14 14.83 16.24
CA TRP A 304 -7.71 16.16 15.83
C TRP A 304 -8.83 16.86 15.06
N GLN A 305 -8.96 18.16 15.24
CA GLN A 305 -9.93 18.99 14.53
C GLN A 305 -9.28 20.25 13.95
N GLN A 306 -9.73 20.65 12.76
CA GLN A 306 -9.35 21.87 12.07
C GLN A 306 -10.59 22.43 11.35
N GLY A 307 -11.18 23.51 11.88
CA GLY A 307 -12.50 23.97 11.39
C GLY A 307 -13.55 22.88 11.52
N ASP A 308 -14.19 22.54 10.40
CA ASP A 308 -15.20 21.46 10.27
C ASP A 308 -14.59 20.10 9.88
N THR A 309 -13.27 20.06 9.62
CA THR A 309 -12.53 18.83 9.28
C THR A 309 -12.09 18.13 10.57
N ARG A 310 -12.19 16.80 10.60
CA ARG A 310 -11.71 15.95 11.70
C ARG A 310 -10.86 14.80 11.19
N LYS A 311 -9.91 14.36 12.02
CA LYS A 311 -9.19 13.11 11.78
C LYS A 311 -8.90 12.36 13.06
N MET A 312 -8.75 11.06 12.92
CA MET A 312 -8.25 10.18 13.95
C MET A 312 -6.98 9.50 13.47
N VAL A 313 -5.92 9.62 14.26
CA VAL A 313 -4.61 9.05 13.92
C VAL A 313 -4.13 8.16 15.06
N CYS A 314 -3.47 7.07 14.71
CA CYS A 314 -2.96 6.10 15.66
C CYS A 314 -1.54 5.70 15.28
N LEU A 315 -0.60 6.00 16.17
CA LEU A 315 0.79 5.59 16.04
C LEU A 315 0.90 4.12 16.46
N LEU A 316 1.35 3.27 15.54
CA LEU A 316 1.47 1.81 15.72
C LEU A 316 2.87 1.35 16.14
N THR A 317 3.80 2.30 16.28
CA THR A 317 5.18 2.12 16.68
C THR A 317 5.49 3.06 17.86
N GLU A 318 6.75 3.21 18.24
CA GLU A 318 7.16 4.28 19.15
C GLU A 318 7.33 5.62 18.41
N GLY A 319 7.16 6.73 19.14
CA GLY A 319 7.31 8.08 18.59
C GLY A 319 6.55 9.16 19.37
N GLN A 320 6.80 10.42 19.00
CA GLN A 320 6.18 11.58 19.65
C GLN A 320 4.72 11.76 19.24
N VAL A 321 3.86 11.94 20.25
CA VAL A 321 2.40 12.13 20.13
C VAL A 321 2.06 13.35 19.26
N GLU A 322 2.84 14.42 19.33
CA GLU A 322 2.60 15.71 18.66
C GLU A 322 2.64 15.63 17.12
N LYS A 323 3.30 14.60 16.57
CA LYS A 323 3.35 14.38 15.11
C LYS A 323 1.99 14.07 14.50
N GLY A 324 0.98 13.69 15.29
CA GLY A 324 -0.35 13.36 14.79
C GLY A 324 -1.01 14.49 13.97
N ALA A 325 -0.70 15.75 14.27
CA ALA A 325 -1.19 16.91 13.52
C ALA A 325 -0.78 16.90 12.04
N SER A 326 0.41 16.39 11.71
CA SER A 326 0.93 16.37 10.33
C SER A 326 0.55 15.11 9.53
N ILE A 327 -0.03 14.10 10.16
CA ILE A 327 -0.38 12.83 9.51
C ILE A 327 -1.68 13.01 8.72
N THR A 328 -1.66 12.68 7.42
CA THR A 328 -2.81 12.85 6.53
C THR A 328 -2.79 11.91 5.32
N LEU A 329 -3.97 11.64 4.75
CA LEU A 329 -4.18 10.98 3.46
C LEU A 329 -4.60 11.98 2.36
N ALA A 330 -4.47 13.29 2.56
CA ALA A 330 -4.88 14.33 1.62
C ALA A 330 -4.40 14.09 0.17
N ALA A 331 -3.16 13.63 -0.03
CA ALA A 331 -2.65 13.26 -1.35
C ALA A 331 -3.53 12.19 -2.06
N GLY A 332 -3.96 11.18 -1.29
CA GLY A 332 -4.89 10.16 -1.77
C GLY A 332 -6.28 10.75 -2.07
N HIS A 333 -6.84 11.55 -1.17
CA HIS A 333 -8.15 12.18 -1.38
C HIS A 333 -8.18 13.05 -2.63
N HIS A 334 -7.18 13.89 -2.84
CA HIS A 334 -7.09 14.75 -4.03
C HIS A 334 -7.03 13.93 -5.32
N PHE A 335 -6.20 12.89 -5.36
CA PHE A 335 -6.14 12.02 -6.53
C PHE A 335 -7.46 11.31 -6.78
N LEU A 336 -8.11 10.78 -5.73
CA LEU A 336 -9.38 10.07 -5.88
C LEU A 336 -10.51 10.99 -6.36
N VAL A 337 -10.59 12.23 -5.86
CA VAL A 337 -11.53 13.24 -6.36
C VAL A 337 -11.26 13.56 -7.82
N TRP A 338 -9.99 13.78 -8.20
CA TRP A 338 -9.60 14.03 -9.59
C TRP A 338 -9.90 12.84 -10.50
N LEU A 339 -9.61 11.61 -10.04
CA LEU A 339 -9.82 10.37 -10.79
C LEU A 339 -11.30 10.17 -11.14
N GLN A 340 -12.21 10.47 -10.21
CA GLN A 340 -13.66 10.38 -10.42
C GLN A 340 -14.19 11.35 -11.47
N GLN A 341 -13.47 12.44 -11.75
CA GLN A 341 -13.84 13.42 -12.77
C GLN A 341 -13.47 12.95 -14.19
N GLN A 342 -12.54 12.00 -14.32
CA GLN A 342 -12.07 11.51 -15.62
C GLN A 342 -13.14 10.64 -16.29
N ALA A 343 -13.44 10.91 -17.57
CA ALA A 343 -14.46 10.17 -18.32
C ALA A 343 -14.03 8.71 -18.52
N GLU A 344 -12.75 8.52 -18.85
CA GLU A 344 -12.12 7.22 -19.07
C GLU A 344 -12.21 6.32 -17.84
N PHE A 345 -12.09 6.90 -16.64
CA PHE A 345 -12.28 6.15 -15.39
C PHE A 345 -13.75 5.80 -15.15
N ARG A 346 -14.67 6.76 -15.33
CA ARG A 346 -16.12 6.53 -15.15
C ARG A 346 -16.66 5.44 -16.09
N ASP A 347 -16.17 5.41 -17.32
CA ASP A 347 -16.55 4.38 -18.30
C ASP A 347 -15.79 3.06 -18.14
N SER A 348 -14.73 3.04 -17.32
CA SER A 348 -13.82 1.88 -17.20
C SER A 348 -14.50 0.60 -16.69
N ALA A 349 -15.59 0.75 -15.92
CA ALA A 349 -16.34 -0.35 -15.32
C ALA A 349 -16.83 -1.40 -16.33
N ARG A 350 -16.96 -1.01 -17.61
CA ARG A 350 -17.41 -1.87 -18.71
C ARG A 350 -16.31 -2.79 -19.26
N TYR A 351 -15.07 -2.63 -18.83
CA TYR A 351 -13.93 -3.39 -19.34
C TYR A 351 -13.40 -4.43 -18.36
N SER A 352 -12.47 -5.25 -18.83
CA SER A 352 -11.81 -6.28 -18.03
C SER A 352 -11.01 -5.69 -16.87
N ALA A 353 -10.74 -6.49 -15.83
CA ALA A 353 -9.88 -6.09 -14.71
C ALA A 353 -8.50 -5.57 -15.17
N HIS A 354 -7.90 -6.20 -16.18
CA HIS A 354 -6.65 -5.74 -16.79
C HIS A 354 -6.80 -4.33 -17.37
N SER A 355 -7.82 -4.12 -18.20
CA SER A 355 -8.09 -2.84 -18.86
C SER A 355 -8.38 -1.72 -17.85
N VAL A 356 -9.22 -1.98 -16.85
CA VAL A 356 -9.51 -1.01 -15.78
C VAL A 356 -8.22 -0.61 -15.05
N PHE A 357 -7.38 -1.59 -14.70
CA PHE A 357 -6.11 -1.30 -14.04
C PHE A 357 -5.15 -0.51 -14.92
N GLN A 358 -5.08 -0.80 -16.22
CA GLN A 358 -4.29 -0.01 -17.17
C GLN A 358 -4.79 1.43 -17.28
N THR A 359 -6.11 1.65 -17.33
CA THR A 359 -6.69 3.00 -17.30
C THR A 359 -6.26 3.77 -16.06
N ILE A 360 -6.37 3.18 -14.87
CA ILE A 360 -5.94 3.82 -13.61
C ILE A 360 -4.46 4.16 -13.65
N ARG A 361 -3.61 3.26 -14.17
CA ARG A 361 -2.17 3.48 -14.29
C ARG A 361 -1.85 4.65 -15.22
N THR A 362 -2.47 4.72 -16.39
CA THR A 362 -2.29 5.83 -17.33
C THR A 362 -2.73 7.16 -16.72
N LEU A 363 -3.89 7.18 -16.06
CA LEU A 363 -4.41 8.39 -15.39
C LEU A 363 -3.50 8.84 -14.24
N ALA A 364 -2.86 7.90 -13.54
CA ALA A 364 -1.88 8.22 -12.50
C ALA A 364 -0.60 8.86 -13.06
N GLU A 365 -0.09 8.36 -14.21
CA GLU A 365 1.05 8.97 -14.91
C GLU A 365 0.71 10.40 -15.39
N GLN A 366 -0.51 10.61 -15.90
CA GLN A 366 -1.01 11.93 -16.27
C GLN A 366 -1.12 12.86 -15.05
N TYR A 367 -1.68 12.38 -13.94
CA TYR A 367 -1.78 13.15 -12.69
C TYR A 367 -0.41 13.58 -12.17
N ASN A 368 0.58 12.68 -12.18
CA ASN A 368 1.95 13.00 -11.81
C ASN A 368 2.58 14.06 -12.72
N THR A 369 2.29 14.02 -14.02
CA THR A 369 2.74 15.04 -14.98
C THR A 369 2.13 16.41 -14.64
N LEU A 370 0.83 16.46 -14.36
CA LEU A 370 0.12 17.69 -13.99
C LEU A 370 0.64 18.30 -12.68
N ILE A 371 0.92 17.49 -11.66
CA ILE A 371 1.54 17.96 -10.41
C ILE A 371 2.91 18.59 -10.70
N THR A 372 3.71 17.93 -11.53
CA THR A 372 5.08 18.38 -11.84
C THR A 372 5.07 19.70 -12.60
N GLN A 373 4.12 19.87 -13.54
CA GLN A 373 3.94 21.09 -14.33
C GLN A 373 3.22 22.20 -13.56
N ARG A 374 2.64 21.90 -12.39
CA ARG A 374 1.77 22.79 -11.58
C ARG A 374 0.50 23.22 -12.31
N ASP A 375 0.07 22.45 -13.30
CA ASP A 375 -1.05 22.77 -14.19
C ASP A 375 -2.41 22.28 -13.66
N LEU A 376 -2.51 21.87 -12.38
CA LEU A 376 -3.78 21.47 -11.78
C LEU A 376 -4.65 22.71 -11.51
N PRO A 377 -5.82 22.88 -12.17
CA PRO A 377 -6.74 23.97 -11.89
C PRO A 377 -7.45 23.70 -10.56
N GLY A 378 -7.07 24.44 -9.52
CA GLY A 378 -7.67 24.38 -8.19
C GLY A 378 -7.21 23.19 -7.35
N GLY A 379 -6.46 23.45 -6.27
CA GLY A 379 -6.31 22.54 -5.13
C GLY A 379 -4.91 22.03 -4.83
N ALA A 380 -4.02 21.86 -5.81
CA ALA A 380 -2.67 21.31 -5.55
C ALA A 380 -1.57 22.37 -5.31
N ALA A 381 -1.91 23.65 -5.18
CA ALA A 381 -0.95 24.69 -4.78
C ALA A 381 -0.85 24.87 -3.25
N ALA A 382 -1.71 24.20 -2.47
CA ALA A 382 -1.72 24.30 -1.00
C ALA A 382 -0.62 23.47 -0.30
N TYR A 383 0.10 22.61 -1.04
CA TYR A 383 1.09 21.69 -0.46
C TYR A 383 2.30 22.36 0.22
N ARG A 384 2.54 23.66 0.01
CA ARG A 384 3.65 24.38 0.67
C ARG A 384 3.30 25.05 2.00
N ALA A 385 2.02 25.13 2.37
CA ALA A 385 1.62 25.80 3.61
C ALA A 385 1.93 24.97 4.88
N TYR A 386 2.03 23.64 4.76
CA TYR A 386 2.27 22.75 5.91
C TYR A 386 3.74 22.64 6.35
N GLY A 387 4.69 23.21 5.58
CA GLY A 387 6.13 23.11 5.86
C GLY A 387 6.81 24.41 6.34
N SER A 388 6.07 25.51 6.52
CA SER A 388 6.68 26.83 6.77
C SER A 388 6.39 27.42 8.17
N CYS A 389 5.66 26.72 9.03
CA CYS A 389 5.42 27.16 10.40
C CYS A 389 6.24 26.33 11.39
N HIS A 390 7.57 26.37 11.27
CA HIS A 390 8.53 26.18 12.36
C HIS A 390 9.91 26.66 11.88
N MET A 391 10.12 27.97 11.96
CA MET A 391 11.40 28.54 12.36
C MET A 391 11.19 29.24 13.70
#